data_AF-A0A2V4CZQ6-F1
#
_entry.id   AF-A0A2V4CZQ6-F1
#
_cell.length_a   1.000
_cell.length_b   1.000
_cell.length_c   1.000
_cell.angle_alpha   90.00
_cell.angle_beta   90.00
_cell.angle_gamma   90.00
#
_symmetry.space_group_name_H-M   'P 1'
#
loop_
_entity.id
_entity.type
_entity.pdbx_description
1 polymer ?
#
loop_
_entity_poly.entity_id
_entity_poly.type
_entity_poly.pdbx_seq_one_letter_code
_entity_poly.pdbx_strand_id
1 'polypeptide(L)'
;MNQKEANRIKELMDYFRKNLEKGYSVESLKWALVSQGNSKREILKALQIVEAENKSEINNKEQTKNTEKKEPRIKYDFDDSKIKVEPKKSFWKNFFNK
;
A
#
# COMPACT_ATOMS: atom_id res chain seq x y z
N MET A 1 -25.01 11.92 5.23
CA MET A 1 -23.71 11.47 5.80
C MET A 1 -23.32 12.45 6.88
N ASN A 2 -22.84 11.96 8.03
CA ASN A 2 -22.34 12.84 9.09
C ASN A 2 -21.04 13.51 8.59
N GLN A 3 -20.91 14.82 8.74
CA GLN A 3 -19.76 15.57 8.22
C GLN A 3 -18.43 15.10 8.81
N LYS A 4 -18.46 14.56 10.04
CA LYS A 4 -17.30 13.94 10.69
C LYS A 4 -16.86 12.65 10.00
N GLU A 5 -17.81 11.84 9.53
CA GLU A 5 -17.53 10.59 8.79
C GLU A 5 -16.91 10.90 7.42
N ALA A 6 -17.41 11.92 6.72
CA ALA A 6 -16.87 12.35 5.44
C ALA A 6 -15.40 12.81 5.56
N ASN A 7 -15.08 13.58 6.61
CA ASN A 7 -13.71 14.01 6.88
C ASN A 7 -12.79 12.82 7.19
N ARG A 8 -13.24 11.87 8.02
CA ARG A 8 -12.49 10.62 8.32
C ARG A 8 -12.17 9.83 7.06
N ILE A 9 -13.15 9.64 6.18
CA ILE A 9 -12.94 8.90 4.92
C ILE A 9 -11.91 9.62 4.05
N LYS A 10 -11.96 10.96 3.97
CA LYS A 10 -11.00 11.76 3.22
C LYS A 10 -9.56 11.59 3.75
N GLU A 11 -9.37 11.59 5.06
CA GLU A 11 -8.06 11.32 5.68
C GLU A 11 -7.52 9.93 5.33
N LEU A 12 -8.39 8.91 5.35
CA LEU A 12 -8.03 7.55 4.95
C LEU A 12 -7.65 7.48 3.47
N MET A 13 -8.37 8.18 2.60
CA MET A 13 -8.04 8.26 1.16
C MET A 13 -6.67 8.90 0.94
N ASP A 14 -6.37 10.00 1.62
CA ASP A 14 -5.07 10.66 1.53
C ASP A 14 -3.94 9.78 2.08
N TYR A 15 -4.21 9.00 3.13
CA TYR A 15 -3.27 7.99 3.63
C TYR A 15 -3.00 6.92 2.58
N PHE A 16 -4.02 6.37 1.93
CA PHE A 16 -3.84 5.38 0.87
C PHE A 16 -3.05 5.98 -0.31
N ARG A 17 -3.43 7.16 -0.81
CA ARG A 17 -2.76 7.80 -1.95
C ARG A 17 -1.26 7.98 -1.71
N LYS A 18 -0.89 8.62 -0.59
CA LYS A 18 0.52 8.88 -0.23
C LYS A 18 1.35 7.63 -0.03
N ASN A 19 0.74 6.51 0.40
CA ASN A 19 1.47 5.28 0.65
C ASN A 19 1.50 4.33 -0.55
N LEU A 20 0.48 4.37 -1.41
CA LEU A 20 0.53 3.69 -2.71
C LEU A 20 1.58 4.32 -3.62
N GLU A 21 1.73 5.64 -3.61
CA GLU A 21 2.81 6.35 -4.31
C GLU A 21 4.21 5.91 -3.83
N LYS A 22 4.33 5.49 -2.57
CA LYS A 22 5.58 4.94 -1.99
C LYS A 22 5.79 3.46 -2.27
N GLY A 23 4.84 2.79 -2.93
CA GLY A 23 4.92 1.37 -3.28
C GLY A 23 4.52 0.40 -2.16
N TYR A 24 3.84 0.87 -1.10
CA TYR A 24 3.29 -0.04 -0.09
C TYR A 24 2.15 -0.88 -0.67
N SER A 25 2.05 -2.14 -0.24
CA SER A 25 0.93 -2.99 -0.64
C SER A 25 -0.37 -2.56 0.03
N VAL A 26 -1.47 -2.66 -0.70
CA VAL A 26 -2.83 -2.37 -0.18
C VAL A 26 -3.11 -3.17 1.09
N GLU A 27 -2.69 -4.43 1.14
CA GLU A 27 -2.93 -5.32 2.28
C GLU A 27 -2.18 -4.86 3.53
N SER A 28 -0.91 -4.47 3.39
CA SER A 28 -0.13 -3.91 4.50
C SER A 28 -0.78 -2.64 5.07
N LEU A 29 -1.30 -1.77 4.20
CA LEU A 29 -1.97 -0.54 4.62
C LEU A 29 -3.30 -0.80 5.33
N LYS A 30 -4.08 -1.79 4.86
CA LYS A 30 -5.29 -2.24 5.57
C LYS A 30 -4.96 -2.73 6.98
N TRP A 31 -3.95 -3.60 7.11
CA TRP A 31 -3.51 -4.10 8.41
C TRP A 31 -3.07 -2.98 9.35
N ALA A 32 -2.29 -2.02 8.86
CA ALA A 32 -1.86 -0.87 9.64
C ALA A 32 -3.07 -0.07 10.18
N LEU A 33 -4.03 0.26 9.31
CA LEU A 33 -5.21 1.03 9.69
C LEU A 33 -6.13 0.29 10.65
N VAL A 34 -6.28 -1.03 10.50
CA VAL A 34 -7.02 -1.88 11.44
C VAL A 34 -6.33 -1.90 12.81
N SER A 35 -4.99 -2.04 12.84
CA SER A 35 -4.23 -2.03 14.09
C SER A 35 -4.31 -0.69 14.84
N GLN A 36 -4.50 0.41 14.11
CA GLN A 36 -4.75 1.75 14.66
C GLN A 36 -6.19 1.96 15.17
N GLY A 37 -7.07 0.96 15.05
CA GLY A 37 -8.45 1.02 15.53
C GLY A 37 -9.45 1.65 14.56
N ASN A 38 -9.10 1.81 13.27
CA ASN A 38 -10.07 2.28 12.27
C ASN A 38 -11.08 1.17 11.93
N SER A 39 -12.32 1.57 11.61
CA SER A 39 -13.34 0.61 11.23
C SER A 39 -13.02 -0.03 9.89
N LYS A 40 -13.09 -1.37 9.82
CA LYS A 40 -12.93 -2.11 8.55
C LYS A 40 -13.83 -1.58 7.44
N ARG A 41 -15.04 -1.13 7.76
CA ARG A 41 -15.99 -0.57 6.80
C ARG A 41 -15.50 0.74 6.19
N GLU A 42 -14.95 1.64 7.01
CA GLU A 42 -14.42 2.94 6.57
C GLU A 42 -13.17 2.76 5.70
N ILE A 43 -12.29 1.84 6.10
CA ILE A 43 -11.08 1.48 5.36
C ILE A 43 -11.45 0.96 3.96
N LEU A 44 -12.40 0.02 3.87
CA LEU A 44 -12.84 -0.55 2.60
C LEU A 44 -13.50 0.50 1.71
N LYS A 45 -14.34 1.38 2.28
CA LYS A 45 -15.00 2.46 1.54
C LYS A 45 -13.98 3.45 0.97
N ALA A 46 -13.00 3.89 1.77
CA ALA A 46 -11.94 4.78 1.31
C ALA A 46 -11.10 4.15 0.20
N LEU A 47 -10.74 2.86 0.35
CA LEU A 47 -9.98 2.14 -0.66
C LEU A 47 -10.74 1.98 -1.98
N GLN A 48 -12.04 1.65 -1.93
CA GLN A 48 -12.87 1.55 -3.14
C GLN A 48 -12.92 2.87 -3.91
N ILE A 49 -12.99 4.01 -3.21
CA ILE A 49 -12.98 5.33 -3.84
C ILE A 49 -11.62 5.60 -4.49
N VAL A 50 -10.51 5.35 -3.79
CA VAL A 50 -9.15 5.53 -4.34
C VAL A 50 -8.91 4.63 -5.55
N GLU A 51 -9.34 3.38 -5.52
CA GLU A 51 -9.23 2.47 -6.67
C GLU A 51 -10.08 2.94 -7.86
N ALA A 52 -11.28 3.46 -7.61
CA ALA A 52 -12.13 4.03 -8.65
C ALA A 52 -11.51 5.30 -9.27
N GLU A 53 -10.96 6.20 -8.45
CA GLU A 53 -10.22 7.39 -8.89
C GLU A 53 -9.04 6.98 -9.77
N ASN A 54 -8.20 6.06 -9.30
CA ASN A 54 -7.04 5.59 -10.05
C ASN A 54 -7.43 4.95 -11.39
N LYS A 55 -8.46 4.10 -11.42
CA LYS A 55 -8.98 3.51 -12.67
C LYS A 55 -9.47 4.59 -13.63
N SER A 56 -10.17 5.62 -13.13
CA SER A 56 -10.64 6.74 -13.96
C SER A 56 -9.48 7.56 -14.54
N GLU A 57 -8.39 7.75 -13.79
CA GLU A 57 -7.18 8.41 -14.29
C GLU A 57 -6.42 7.56 -15.30
N ILE A 58 -6.35 6.25 -15.08
CA ILE A 58 -5.70 5.29 -15.97
C ILE A 58 -6.43 5.27 -17.32
N ASN A 59 -7.76 5.21 -17.34
CA ASN A 59 -8.55 5.24 -18.57
C ASN A 59 -8.31 6.54 -19.39
N ASN A 60 -8.09 7.67 -18.73
CA ASN A 60 -7.76 8.93 -19.40
C ASN A 60 -6.30 8.97 -19.90
N LYS A 61 -5.36 8.29 -19.22
CA LYS A 61 -3.95 8.20 -19.61
C LYS A 61 -3.71 7.12 -20.69
N GLU A 62 -4.50 6.05 -20.69
CA GLU A 62 -4.38 4.91 -21.61
C GLU A 62 -4.81 5.25 -23.05
N GLN A 63 -5.70 6.23 -23.24
CA GLN A 63 -6.02 6.73 -24.59
C GLN A 63 -4.81 7.32 -25.33
N THR A 64 -3.69 7.60 -24.63
CA THR A 64 -2.46 8.14 -25.24
C THR A 64 -1.31 7.12 -25.36
N LYS A 65 -1.48 5.88 -24.89
CA LYS A 65 -0.40 4.87 -24.85
C LYS A 65 -0.75 3.56 -25.56
N ASN A 66 -1.36 3.65 -26.73
CA ASN A 66 -1.33 2.55 -27.71
C ASN A 66 0.06 2.51 -28.37
N THR A 67 1.07 2.00 -27.67
CA THR A 67 2.29 1.46 -28.27
C THR A 67 2.82 0.34 -27.38
N GLU A 68 2.43 -0.88 -27.75
CA GLU A 68 3.05 -2.19 -27.48
C GLU A 68 4.14 -2.25 -26.40
N LYS A 69 3.78 -2.69 -25.19
CA LYS A 69 4.75 -3.27 -24.24
C LYS A 69 4.46 -4.75 -24.06
N LYS A 70 5.31 -5.59 -24.65
CA LYS A 70 5.36 -7.04 -24.40
C LYS A 70 5.67 -7.28 -22.92
N GLU A 71 4.84 -8.07 -22.25
CA GLU A 71 4.98 -8.36 -20.82
C GLU A 71 6.29 -9.14 -20.53
N PRO A 72 7.11 -8.75 -19.55
CA PRO A 72 8.19 -9.60 -19.08
C PRO A 72 7.61 -10.76 -18.26
N ARG A 73 7.70 -11.98 -18.80
CA ARG A 73 7.38 -13.20 -18.05
C ARG A 73 8.45 -13.44 -16.99
N ILE A 74 8.18 -13.04 -15.75
CA ILE A 74 9.03 -13.35 -14.60
C ILE A 74 8.85 -14.84 -14.28
N LYS A 75 9.88 -15.65 -14.53
CA LYS A 75 9.94 -17.03 -14.01
C LYS A 75 10.48 -16.95 -12.59
N TYR A 76 9.67 -17.38 -11.62
CA TYR A 76 10.11 -17.56 -10.24
C TYR A 76 10.60 -19.00 -10.08
N ASP A 77 11.91 -19.19 -10.04
CA ASP A 77 12.51 -20.43 -9.54
C ASP A 77 12.68 -20.28 -8.02
N PHE A 78 11.89 -21.03 -7.24
CA PHE A 78 12.07 -21.14 -5.80
C PHE A 78 13.26 -22.07 -5.55
N ASP A 79 14.45 -21.50 -5.40
CA ASP A 79 15.61 -22.22 -4.89
C ASP A 79 15.63 -22.07 -3.35
N ASP A 80 15.10 -23.08 -2.65
CA ASP A 80 15.03 -23.13 -1.18
C ASP A 80 16.39 -23.40 -0.50
N SER A 81 17.49 -23.31 -1.24
CA SER A 81 18.81 -23.61 -0.70
C SER A 81 19.41 -22.43 0.10
N LYS A 82 19.13 -22.48 1.41
CA LYS A 82 19.96 -21.96 2.53
C LYS A 82 20.10 -20.43 2.64
N ILE A 83 19.01 -19.77 3.07
CA ILE A 83 19.14 -18.46 3.72
C ILE A 83 19.72 -18.68 5.14
N LYS A 84 21.05 -18.62 5.29
CA LYS A 84 21.68 -18.45 6.61
C LYS A 84 21.38 -17.02 7.07
N VAL A 85 20.31 -16.86 7.86
CA VAL A 85 19.98 -15.60 8.51
C VAL A 85 20.99 -15.38 9.64
N GLU A 86 22.06 -14.62 9.39
CA GLU A 86 22.88 -14.12 10.49
C GLU A 86 22.10 -13.05 11.26
N PRO A 87 21.96 -13.18 12.59
CA PRO A 87 21.25 -12.19 13.39
C PRO A 87 22.00 -10.85 13.33
N LYS A 88 21.44 -9.85 12.65
CA LYS A 88 22.00 -8.51 12.63
C LYS A 88 22.07 -7.97 14.05
N LYS A 89 23.27 -7.53 14.46
CA LYS A 89 23.46 -6.90 15.77
C LYS A 89 22.55 -5.68 15.86
N SER A 90 21.75 -5.65 16.92
CA SER A 90 20.78 -4.61 17.22
C SER A 90 21.47 -3.24 17.27
N PHE A 91 21.22 -2.40 16.27
CA PHE A 91 21.70 -1.02 16.17
C PHE A 91 21.22 -0.14 17.34
N TRP A 92 20.22 -0.59 18.09
CA TRP A 92 19.67 0.11 19.24
C TRP A 92 20.39 -0.20 20.57
N LYS A 93 21.34 -1.14 20.59
CA LYS A 93 22.08 -1.48 21.84
C LYS A 93 22.89 -0.33 22.41
N ASN A 94 23.25 0.67 21.61
CA ASN A 94 24.03 1.83 22.08
C ASN A 94 23.15 3.05 22.41
N PHE A 95 21.83 2.98 22.24
CA PHE A 95 20.94 4.13 22.48
C PHE A 95 20.24 4.08 23.85
N PHE A 96 20.22 2.93 24.54
CA PHE A 96 19.54 2.77 25.83
C PHE A 96 20.46 2.38 27.00
N ASN A 97 21.78 2.38 26.79
CA ASN A 97 22.73 2.22 27.89
C ASN A 97 23.10 3.60 28.45
N LYS A 98 22.26 4.04 29.39
CA LYS A 98 22.48 4.98 30.51
C LYS A 98 23.16 6.33 30.23
#